data_AF-A0A416WDB9-F1
#
_entry.id   AF-A0A416WDB9-F1
#
_cell.length_a   1.000
_cell.length_b   1.000
_cell.length_c   1.000
_cell.angle_alpha   90.00
_cell.angle_beta   90.00
_cell.angle_gamma   90.00
#
_symmetry.space_group_name_H-M   'P 1'
#
loop_
_entity.id
_entity.type
_entity.pdbx_description
1 polymer ?
#
loop_
_entity_poly.entity_id
_entity_poly.type
_entity_poly.pdbx_seq_one_letter_code
_entity_poly.pdbx_strand_id
1 'polypeptide(L)' 'MSSVEQHRIDRINKILERLDAIPEELDEIHVQIFAGNMNRTTFVKLVDRRQALYVELENKKRELQEVYKIINN' A
#
# COMPACT_ATOMS: atom_id res chain seq x y z
N MET A 1 -21.40 14.76 14.21
CA MET A 1 -20.14 14.67 13.45
C MET A 1 -20.22 15.65 12.30
N SER A 2 -19.24 16.56 12.20
CA SER A 2 -19.14 17.51 11.10
C SER A 2 -18.69 16.81 9.81
N SER A 3 -19.07 17.33 8.64
CA SER A 3 -18.64 16.81 7.33
C SER A 3 -17.10 16.64 7.23
N VAL A 4 -16.36 17.54 7.88
CA VAL A 4 -14.89 17.49 7.95
C VAL A 4 -14.37 16.27 8.73
N GLU A 5 -15.00 15.91 9.84
CA GLU A 5 -14.63 14.72 10.61
C GLU A 5 -14.91 13.44 9.84
N GLN A 6 -16.04 13.38 9.13
CA GLN A 6 -16.37 12.22 8.28
C GLN A 6 -15.36 12.05 7.14
N HIS A 7 -15.02 13.14 6.43
CA HIS A 7 -14.00 13.09 5.38
C HIS A 7 -12.62 12.64 5.89
N ARG A 8 -12.27 13.00 7.13
CA ARG A 8 -11.03 12.52 7.77
C ARG A 8 -11.10 11.02 8.07
N ILE A 9 -12.20 10.53 8.62
CA ILE A 9 -12.41 9.09 8.89
C ILE A 9 -12.35 8.29 7.59
N ASP A 10 -13.03 8.75 6.55
CA ASP A 10 -13.03 8.08 5.24
C ASP A 10 -11.61 7.99 4.66
N ARG A 11 -10.80 9.04 4.85
CA ARG A 11 -9.40 9.04 4.41
C ARG A 11 -8.55 8.06 5.22
N ILE A 12 -8.74 7.99 6.55
CA ILE A 12 -8.04 7.01 7.41
C ILE A 12 -8.39 5.59 6.97
N ASN A 13 -9.67 5.29 6.79
CA ASN A 13 -10.13 3.95 6.38
C ASN A 13 -9.49 3.53 5.06
N LYS A 14 -9.48 4.41 4.06
CA LYS A 14 -8.81 4.14 2.77
C LYS A 14 -7.31 3.88 2.91
N ILE A 15 -6.62 4.58 3.83
CA ILE A 15 -5.20 4.34 4.08
C ILE A 15 -5.02 2.95 4.72
N LEU A 16 -5.83 2.61 5.72
CA LEU A 16 -5.77 1.31 6.41
C LEU A 16 -6.06 0.15 5.45
N GLU A 17 -7.16 0.23 4.69
CA GLU A 17 -7.51 -0.76 3.67
C GLU A 17 -6.35 -1.01 2.69
N ARG A 18 -5.65 0.06 2.29
CA ARG A 18 -4.50 -0.07 1.39
C ARG A 18 -3.28 -0.68 2.07
N LEU A 19 -3.01 -0.30 3.31
CA LEU A 19 -1.92 -0.87 4.10
C LEU A 19 -2.10 -2.37 4.33
N ASP A 20 -3.35 -2.83 4.44
CA ASP A 20 -3.68 -4.25 4.57
C ASP A 20 -3.58 -5.00 3.24
N ALA A 21 -3.95 -4.37 2.12
CA ALA A 21 -3.91 -5.00 0.79
C ALA A 21 -2.50 -5.13 0.18
N ILE A 22 -1.58 -4.19 0.44
CA ILE A 22 -0.24 -4.20 -0.17
C ILE A 22 0.56 -5.48 0.17
N PRO A 23 0.59 -5.97 1.43
CA PRO A 23 1.22 -7.25 1.76
C PRO A 23 0.71 -8.43 0.93
N GLU A 24 -0.60 -8.54 0.73
CA GLU A 24 -1.20 -9.62 -0.07
C GLU A 24 -0.72 -9.56 -1.53
N GLU A 25 -0.70 -8.36 -2.14
CA GLU A 25 -0.15 -8.18 -3.50
C GLU A 25 1.34 -8.50 -3.59
N LEU A 26 2.12 -8.16 -2.54
CA LEU A 26 3.54 -8.49 -2.50
C LEU A 26 3.75 -10.01 -2.45
N ASP A 27 2.93 -10.73 -1.68
CA ASP A 27 2.97 -12.19 -1.60
C ASP A 27 2.59 -12.83 -2.93
N GLU A 28 1.56 -12.34 -3.61
CA GLU A 28 1.20 -12.81 -4.95
C GLU A 28 2.34 -12.64 -5.96
N ILE A 29 3.05 -11.51 -5.91
CA ILE A 29 4.22 -11.26 -6.76
C ILE A 29 5.35 -12.23 -6.41
N HIS A 30 5.61 -12.47 -5.11
CA HIS A 30 6.63 -13.40 -4.67
C HIS A 30 6.34 -14.84 -5.14
N VAL A 31 5.09 -15.28 -5.02
CA VAL A 31 4.65 -16.60 -5.52
C VAL A 31 4.87 -16.71 -7.02
N GLN A 32 4.48 -15.69 -7.79
CA GLN A 32 4.69 -15.69 -9.25
C GLN A 32 6.17 -15.76 -9.60
N ILE A 33 7.01 -14.90 -9.00
CA ILE A 33 8.46 -14.88 -9.25
C ILE A 33 9.08 -16.24 -8.90
N PHE A 34 8.71 -16.82 -7.75
CA PHE A 34 9.24 -18.10 -7.29
C PHE A 34 8.83 -19.27 -8.19
N ALA A 35 7.63 -19.23 -8.77
CA ALA A 35 7.17 -20.27 -9.70
C ALA A 35 8.04 -20.37 -10.98
N GLY A 36 8.78 -19.31 -11.34
CA GLY A 36 9.83 -19.33 -12.37
C GLY A 36 9.37 -19.50 -13.83
N ASN A 37 8.10 -19.84 -14.07
CA ASN A 37 7.53 -20.08 -15.41
C ASN A 37 7.12 -18.78 -16.11
N MET A 38 8.05 -17.85 -16.30
CA MET A 38 7.78 -16.57 -16.95
C MET A 38 8.92 -16.10 -17.85
N ASN A 39 8.59 -15.29 -18.85
CA ASN A 39 9.59 -14.64 -19.68
C ASN A 39 10.22 -13.42 -18.97
N ARG A 40 11.35 -12.95 -19.50
CA ARG A 40 12.09 -11.80 -18.97
C ARG A 40 11.22 -10.55 -18.82
N THR A 41 10.34 -10.26 -19.78
CA THR A 41 9.49 -9.06 -19.75
C THR A 41 8.50 -9.11 -18.60
N THR A 42 7.88 -10.26 -18.36
CA THR A 42 7.00 -10.48 -17.21
C THR A 42 7.76 -10.34 -15.90
N PHE A 43 8.95 -10.93 -15.82
CA PHE A 43 9.80 -10.82 -14.63
C PHE A 43 10.12 -9.35 -14.27
N VAL A 44 10.55 -8.56 -15.26
CA VAL A 44 10.87 -7.14 -15.04
C VAL A 44 9.65 -6.37 -14.54
N LYS A 45 8.47 -6.58 -15.15
CA LYS A 45 7.22 -5.94 -14.69
C LYS A 45 6.86 -6.28 -13.25
N LEU A 46 7.04 -7.54 -12.84
CA LEU A 46 6.78 -7.98 -11.47
C LEU A 46 7.75 -7.35 -10.47
N VAL A 47 9.04 -7.27 -10.82
CA VAL A 47 10.06 -6.62 -9.98
C VAL A 47 9.78 -5.12 -9.83
N ASP A 48 9.42 -4.45 -10.93
CA ASP A 48 9.07 -3.03 -10.91
C ASP A 48 7.81 -2.78 -10.07
N ARG A 49 6.78 -3.61 -10.22
CA ARG A 49 5.55 -3.51 -9.41
C ARG A 49 5.85 -3.74 -7.93
N ARG A 50 6.68 -4.73 -7.59
CA ARG A 50 7.09 -5.00 -6.21
C ARG A 50 7.79 -3.79 -5.60
N GLN A 51 8.70 -3.15 -6.33
CA GLN A 51 9.38 -1.95 -5.86
C GLN A 51 8.40 -0.79 -5.64
N ALA A 52 7.45 -0.60 -6.55
CA ALA A 52 6.41 0.42 -6.42
C ALA A 52 5.53 0.18 -5.17
N LEU A 53 5.18 -1.07 -4.87
CA LEU A 53 4.40 -1.44 -3.68
C LEU A 53 5.14 -1.13 -2.37
N TYR A 54 6.47 -1.37 -2.30
CA TYR A 54 7.24 -0.98 -1.12
C TYR A 54 7.26 0.54 -0.90
N VAL A 55 7.40 1.32 -1.99
CA VAL A 55 7.33 2.79 -1.93
C VAL A 55 5.94 3.25 -1.50
N GLU A 56 4.90 2.64 -2.04
CA GLU A 56 3.51 2.93 -1.68
C GLU A 56 3.24 2.65 -0.20
N LEU A 57 3.71 1.51 0.32
CA LEU A 57 3.57 1.11 1.72
C LEU A 57 4.18 2.15 2.66
N GLU A 58 5.41 2.59 2.37
CA GLU A 58 6.11 3.59 3.18
C GLU A 58 5.39 4.96 3.14
N ASN A 59 4.94 5.36 1.95
CA ASN A 59 4.17 6.60 1.79
C ASN A 59 2.85 6.56 2.58
N LYS A 60 2.14 5.43 2.55
CA LYS A 60 0.87 5.26 3.29
C LYS A 60 1.09 5.23 4.79
N LYS A 61 2.18 4.62 5.28
CA LYS A 61 2.56 4.67 6.69
C LYS A 61 2.84 6.10 7.15
N ARG A 62 3.58 6.87 6.34
CA ARG A 62 3.84 8.30 6.62
C ARG A 62 2.56 9.13 6.63
N GLU A 63 1.70 8.94 5.62
CA GLU A 63 0.41 9.63 5.53
C GLU A 63 -0.47 9.34 6.77
N LEU A 64 -0.52 8.08 7.22
CA LEU A 64 -1.27 7.70 8.42
C LEU A 64 -0.71 8.38 9.68
N GLN A 65 0.62 8.40 9.84
CA GLN A 65 1.27 9.07 10.97
C GLN A 65 1.00 10.58 11.00
N GLU A 66 1.00 11.24 9.84
CA GLU A 66 0.65 12.65 9.72
C GLU A 66 -0.81 12.90 10.16
N VAL A 67 -1.74 12.04 9.72
CA VAL A 67 -3.15 12.15 10.11
C VAL A 67 -3.33 11.95 11.62
N TYR A 68 -2.61 11.00 12.24
CA TYR A 68 -2.64 10.79 13.69
C TYR A 68 -2.00 11.93 14.49
N LYS A 69 -0.91 12.53 14.01
CA LYS A 69 -0.29 13.70 14.66
C LYS A 69 -1.23 14.91 14.72
N ILE A 70 -2.13 15.05 13.75
CA ILE A 70 -3.20 16.06 13.78
C ILE A 70 -4.24 15.76 14.87
N ILE A 71 -4.37 14.52 15.35
CA ILE A 71 -5.33 14.15 16.41
C ILE A 71 -4.76 14.44 17.82
N ASN A 72 -3.44 14.34 18.00
CA ASN A 72 -2.78 14.45 19.30
C ASN A 72 -2.23 15.86 19.62
N ASN A 73 -2.45 16.85 18.75
CA ASN A 73 -2.11 18.26 18.95
C ASN A 73 -3.38 19.09 19.07
#